data_AF-A0A2N3GW35-F1
#
_entry.id   AF-A0A2N3GW35-F1
#
_cell.length_a   1.000
_cell.length_b   1.000
_cell.length_c   1.000
_cell.angle_alpha   90.00
_cell.angle_beta   90.00
_cell.angle_gamma   90.00
#
_symmetry.space_group_name_H-M   'P 1'
#
loop_
_entity.id
_entity.type
_entity.pdbx_description
1 polymer ?
#
loop_
_entity_poly.entity_id
_entity_poly.type
_entity_poly.pdbx_seq_one_letter_code
_entity_poly.pdbx_strand_id
1 'polypeptide(L)'
;MGLAVATFIIVFEIVAVVAFLVGVPLAFGVMAYDIIQSRKNAAPKVAEKVTEKDTVMRLTVERGVARAFVIVGGVFWSIATFAGMYSFGTSGTGEAVMGAVVPLAAVLVTLVLGWYYERFTAALLLLASLAVIAWGIIYQFEAGVWGIMTFALIGPMLTASALFWLARREQEAYERAYSTKPELAFAFAARSTLA
;
A
#
# COMPACT_ATOMS: atom_id res chain seq x y z
N MET A 1 -2.02 -9.87 -33.42
CA MET A 1 -1.48 -10.30 -32.11
C MET A 1 -1.53 -11.81 -32.02
N GLY A 2 -0.40 -12.46 -31.73
CA GLY A 2 -0.35 -13.93 -31.64
C GLY A 2 -1.05 -14.43 -30.39
N LEU A 3 -1.69 -15.60 -30.51
CA LEU A 3 -2.44 -16.30 -29.44
C LEU A 3 -1.66 -16.34 -28.10
N ALA A 4 -0.34 -16.44 -28.17
CA ALA A 4 0.57 -16.41 -27.01
C ALA A 4 0.50 -15.11 -26.16
N VAL A 5 0.30 -13.95 -26.78
CA VAL A 5 0.23 -12.66 -26.06
C VAL A 5 -1.09 -12.56 -25.28
N ALA A 6 -2.19 -13.03 -25.87
CA ALA A 6 -3.49 -13.06 -25.21
C ALA A 6 -3.48 -14.04 -24.02
N THR A 7 -2.90 -15.23 -24.20
CA THR A 7 -2.75 -16.21 -23.11
C THR A 7 -1.90 -15.67 -21.96
N PHE A 8 -0.82 -14.95 -22.26
CA PHE A 8 0.02 -14.35 -21.22
C PHE A 8 -0.73 -13.29 -20.40
N ILE A 9 -1.50 -12.41 -21.04
CA ILE A 9 -2.30 -11.37 -20.36
C ILE A 9 -3.35 -12.02 -19.45
N ILE A 10 -4.08 -13.02 -19.95
CA ILE A 10 -5.12 -13.72 -19.16
C ILE A 10 -4.49 -14.43 -17.94
N VAL A 11 -3.38 -15.14 -18.14
CA VAL A 11 -2.70 -15.82 -17.03
C VAL A 11 -2.16 -14.81 -16.02
N PHE A 12 -1.59 -13.70 -16.48
CA PHE A 12 -1.09 -12.64 -15.60
C PHE A 12 -2.23 -11.98 -14.80
N GLU A 13 -3.38 -11.69 -15.42
CA GLU A 13 -4.56 -11.17 -14.72
C GLU A 13 -5.07 -12.16 -13.68
N ILE A 14 -5.20 -13.45 -14.01
CA ILE A 14 -5.64 -14.47 -13.06
C ILE A 14 -4.68 -14.55 -11.88
N VAL A 15 -3.37 -14.56 -12.14
CA VAL A 15 -2.34 -14.60 -11.08
C VAL A 15 -2.39 -13.34 -10.22
N ALA A 16 -2.54 -12.16 -10.83
CA ALA A 16 -2.65 -10.89 -10.11
C ALA A 16 -3.93 -10.83 -9.25
N VAL A 17 -5.07 -11.28 -9.78
CA VAL A 17 -6.34 -11.37 -9.06
C VAL A 17 -6.24 -12.36 -7.91
N VAL A 18 -5.65 -13.54 -8.11
CA VAL A 18 -5.44 -14.52 -7.03
C VAL A 18 -4.47 -13.97 -5.98
N ALA A 19 -3.36 -13.38 -6.37
CA ALA A 19 -2.41 -12.76 -5.45
C ALA A 19 -3.07 -11.64 -4.64
N PHE A 20 -3.98 -10.87 -5.25
CA PHE A 20 -4.73 -9.83 -4.57
C PHE A 20 -5.80 -10.40 -3.63
N LEU A 21 -6.64 -11.32 -4.12
CA LEU A 21 -7.72 -11.96 -3.34
C LEU A 21 -7.19 -12.83 -2.20
N VAL A 22 -5.96 -13.32 -2.26
CA VAL A 22 -5.34 -14.10 -1.19
C VAL A 22 -4.44 -13.20 -0.33
N GLY A 23 -3.66 -12.32 -0.95
CA GLY A 23 -2.71 -11.44 -0.26
C GLY A 23 -3.40 -10.39 0.62
N VAL A 24 -4.53 -9.82 0.17
CA VAL A 24 -5.27 -8.83 0.98
C VAL A 24 -5.88 -9.48 2.22
N PRO A 25 -6.66 -10.58 2.15
CA PRO A 25 -7.17 -11.25 3.33
C PRO A 25 -6.08 -11.81 4.24
N LEU A 26 -4.95 -12.27 3.69
CA LEU A 26 -3.81 -12.68 4.51
C LEU A 26 -3.21 -11.49 5.26
N ALA A 27 -2.98 -10.35 4.60
CA ALA A 27 -2.46 -9.16 5.25
C ALA A 27 -3.42 -8.64 6.33
N PHE A 28 -4.73 -8.59 6.04
CA PHE A 28 -5.76 -8.26 7.03
C PHE A 28 -5.85 -9.30 8.15
N GLY A 29 -5.70 -10.58 7.83
CA GLY A 29 -5.72 -11.69 8.79
C GLY A 29 -4.54 -11.63 9.74
N VAL A 30 -3.34 -11.32 9.25
CA VAL A 30 -2.14 -11.12 10.06
C VAL A 30 -2.30 -9.89 10.96
N MET A 31 -2.80 -8.76 10.42
CA MET A 31 -3.09 -7.58 11.24
C MET A 31 -4.18 -7.83 12.30
N ALA A 32 -5.26 -8.53 11.94
CA ALA A 32 -6.33 -8.87 12.87
C ALA A 32 -5.85 -9.85 13.94
N TYR A 33 -5.01 -10.81 13.56
CA TYR A 33 -4.36 -11.75 14.48
C TYR A 33 -3.50 -10.98 15.48
N ASP A 34 -2.65 -10.05 15.04
CA ASP A 34 -1.83 -9.22 15.92
C ASP A 34 -2.68 -8.38 16.88
N ILE A 35 -3.79 -7.78 16.42
CA ILE A 35 -4.70 -7.00 17.28
C ILE A 35 -5.37 -7.90 18.35
N ILE A 36 -5.84 -9.08 17.96
CA ILE A 36 -6.50 -10.03 18.88
C ILE A 36 -5.49 -10.57 19.89
N GLN A 37 -4.28 -10.90 19.44
CA GLN A 37 -3.22 -11.41 20.30
C GLN A 37 -2.73 -10.32 21.27
N SER A 38 -2.64 -9.07 20.81
CA SER A 38 -2.33 -7.89 21.65
C SER A 38 -3.36 -7.69 22.76
N ARG A 39 -4.65 -7.90 22.47
CA ARG A 39 -5.72 -7.83 23.49
C ARG A 39 -5.71 -9.02 24.44
N LYS A 40 -5.40 -10.22 23.95
CA LYS A 40 -5.33 -11.45 24.77
C LYS A 40 -4.14 -11.40 25.74
N ASN A 41 -3.05 -10.77 25.33
CA ASN A 41 -1.86 -10.53 26.15
C ASN A 41 -2.00 -9.30 27.07
N ALA A 42 -3.07 -8.50 26.90
CA ALA A 42 -3.40 -7.35 27.75
C ALA A 42 -4.18 -7.72 29.03
N ALA A 43 -4.22 -9.00 29.41
CA ALA A 43 -4.46 -9.37 30.81
C ALA A 43 -3.28 -8.84 31.67
N PRO A 44 -3.51 -8.40 32.91
CA PRO A 44 -2.68 -7.38 33.56
C PRO A 44 -1.36 -7.95 34.09
N LYS A 45 -0.40 -8.28 33.21
CA LYS A 45 0.97 -8.67 33.59
C LYS A 45 2.08 -8.29 32.59
N VAL A 46 1.83 -7.48 31.55
CA VAL A 46 2.88 -7.15 30.54
C VAL A 46 2.98 -5.64 30.30
N ALA A 47 3.25 -4.88 31.37
CA ALA A 47 3.78 -3.51 31.23
C ALA A 47 5.32 -3.52 31.08
N GLU A 48 5.93 -4.70 30.88
CA GLU A 48 7.37 -4.88 30.86
C GLU A 48 7.78 -5.58 29.55
N LYS A 49 8.41 -4.81 28.66
CA LYS A 49 9.01 -5.20 27.37
C LYS A 49 8.07 -5.39 26.17
N VAL A 50 7.44 -4.31 25.72
CA VAL A 50 7.40 -4.10 24.25
C VAL A 50 8.82 -3.74 23.87
N THR A 51 9.57 -4.70 23.32
CA THR A 51 10.96 -4.48 22.95
C THR A 51 11.01 -3.50 21.80
N GLU A 52 11.88 -2.49 21.87
CA GLU A 52 12.12 -1.51 20.80
C GLU A 52 12.26 -2.16 19.41
N LYS A 53 12.88 -3.34 19.37
CA LYS A 53 13.04 -4.19 18.19
C LYS A 53 11.71 -4.58 17.54
N ASP A 54 10.68 -4.86 18.32
CA ASP A 54 9.36 -5.27 17.84
C ASP A 54 8.62 -4.09 17.18
N THR A 55 8.74 -2.89 17.76
CA THR A 55 8.16 -1.66 17.19
C THR A 55 8.83 -1.27 15.88
N VAL A 56 10.18 -1.32 15.82
CA VAL A 56 10.94 -1.01 14.60
C VAL A 56 10.62 -2.01 13.49
N MET A 57 10.50 -3.30 13.82
CA MET A 57 10.14 -4.33 12.85
C MET A 57 8.73 -4.10 12.30
N ARG A 58 7.76 -3.80 13.16
CA ARG A 58 6.37 -3.53 12.76
C ARG A 58 6.26 -2.30 11.85
N LEU A 59 6.92 -1.19 12.21
CA LEU A 59 7.03 0.01 11.36
C LEU A 59 7.61 -0.30 9.98
N THR A 60 8.64 -1.14 9.92
CA THR A 60 9.29 -1.53 8.66
C THR A 60 8.36 -2.37 7.79
N VAL A 61 7.62 -3.30 8.39
CA VAL A 61 6.65 -4.14 7.69
C VAL A 61 5.48 -3.31 7.18
N GLU A 62 4.88 -2.44 8.00
CA GLU A 62 3.75 -1.60 7.59
C GLU A 62 4.13 -0.70 6.39
N ARG A 63 5.31 -0.08 6.43
CA ARG A 63 5.87 0.70 5.31
C ARG A 63 6.12 -0.14 4.08
N GLY A 64 6.71 -1.32 4.25
CA GLY A 64 7.01 -2.24 3.16
C GLY A 64 5.73 -2.69 2.44
N VAL A 65 4.71 -3.07 3.21
CA VAL A 65 3.41 -3.50 2.68
C VAL A 65 2.69 -2.35 1.99
N ALA A 66 2.67 -1.15 2.58
CA ALA A 66 2.06 0.03 1.95
C ALA A 66 2.69 0.34 0.59
N ARG A 67 4.02 0.29 0.50
CA ARG A 67 4.75 0.49 -0.76
C ARG A 67 4.48 -0.61 -1.77
N ALA A 68 4.38 -1.87 -1.33
CA ALA A 68 4.04 -2.98 -2.19
C ALA A 68 2.66 -2.80 -2.84
N PHE A 69 1.65 -2.36 -2.09
CA PHE A 69 0.33 -2.04 -2.65
C PHE A 69 0.39 -0.96 -3.72
N VAL A 70 1.15 0.12 -3.48
CA VAL A 70 1.32 1.21 -4.45
C VAL A 70 2.04 0.72 -5.72
N ILE A 71 3.09 -0.09 -5.58
CA ILE A 71 3.84 -0.66 -6.72
C ILE A 71 2.96 -1.59 -7.55
N VAL A 72 2.31 -2.57 -6.89
CA VAL A 72 1.50 -3.58 -7.56
C VAL A 72 0.30 -2.93 -8.25
N GLY A 73 -0.41 -2.04 -7.56
CA GLY A 73 -1.52 -1.29 -8.15
C GLY A 73 -1.06 -0.45 -9.35
N GLY A 74 0.09 0.20 -9.22
CA GLY A 74 0.70 0.97 -10.30
C GLY A 74 0.98 0.19 -11.57
N VAL A 75 1.69 -0.93 -11.40
CA VAL A 75 2.02 -1.83 -12.51
C VAL A 75 0.75 -2.38 -13.15
N PHE A 76 -0.23 -2.80 -12.34
CA PHE A 76 -1.53 -3.27 -12.83
C PHE A 76 -2.20 -2.20 -13.70
N TRP A 77 -2.32 -0.96 -13.21
CA TRP A 77 -2.99 0.10 -13.95
C TRP A 77 -2.22 0.55 -15.19
N SER A 78 -0.89 0.56 -15.18
CA SER A 78 -0.09 0.78 -16.40
C SER A 78 -0.36 -0.28 -17.46
N ILE A 79 -0.41 -1.55 -17.08
CA ILE A 79 -0.72 -2.65 -18.01
C ILE A 79 -2.16 -2.53 -18.52
N ALA A 80 -3.12 -2.23 -17.63
CA ALA A 80 -4.53 -2.07 -17.99
C ALA A 80 -4.74 -0.89 -18.94
N THR A 81 -4.11 0.26 -18.70
CA THR A 81 -4.17 1.44 -19.59
C THR A 81 -3.56 1.12 -20.94
N PHE A 82 -2.38 0.47 -20.98
CA PHE A 82 -1.76 0.03 -22.23
C PHE A 82 -2.69 -0.91 -23.01
N ALA A 83 -3.19 -1.95 -22.34
CA ALA A 83 -4.04 -2.96 -22.95
C ALA A 83 -5.34 -2.36 -23.48
N GLY A 84 -5.98 -1.48 -22.72
CA GLY A 84 -7.19 -0.77 -23.14
C GLY A 84 -6.93 0.06 -24.41
N MET A 85 -5.94 0.95 -24.38
CA MET A 85 -5.63 1.82 -25.51
C MET A 85 -5.22 1.05 -26.77
N TYR A 86 -4.42 -0.01 -26.61
CA TYR A 86 -3.95 -0.83 -27.73
C TYR A 86 -5.04 -1.74 -28.31
N SER A 87 -5.86 -2.37 -27.46
CA SER A 87 -6.84 -3.37 -27.89
C SER A 87 -8.06 -2.78 -28.59
N PHE A 88 -8.50 -1.58 -28.20
CA PHE A 88 -9.65 -0.92 -28.81
C PHE A 88 -9.33 -0.26 -30.17
N GLY A 89 -8.08 -0.34 -30.64
CA GLY A 89 -7.67 0.16 -31.96
C GLY A 89 -7.80 1.69 -32.13
N THR A 90 -8.06 2.40 -31.03
CA THR A 90 -8.27 3.85 -31.01
C THR A 90 -6.97 4.64 -31.07
N SER A 91 -5.83 3.99 -30.81
CA SER A 91 -4.54 4.65 -30.68
C SER A 91 -3.38 3.78 -31.16
N GLY A 92 -2.33 4.41 -31.71
CA GLY A 92 -1.13 3.71 -32.14
C GLY A 92 -0.34 3.15 -30.95
N THR A 93 0.58 2.20 -31.18
CA THR A 93 1.42 1.61 -30.10
C THR A 93 2.15 2.70 -29.27
N GLY A 94 2.62 3.77 -29.92
CA GLY A 94 3.28 4.88 -29.22
C GLY A 94 2.35 5.62 -28.25
N GLU A 95 1.11 5.89 -28.65
CA GLU A 95 0.12 6.56 -27.80
C GLU A 95 -0.29 5.68 -26.62
N ALA A 96 -0.47 4.37 -26.84
CA ALA A 96 -0.78 3.42 -25.77
C ALA A 96 0.35 3.34 -24.73
N VAL A 97 1.62 3.36 -25.19
CA VAL A 97 2.79 3.42 -24.28
C VAL A 97 2.77 4.72 -23.48
N MET A 98 2.55 5.86 -24.13
CA MET A 98 2.50 7.16 -23.44
C MET A 98 1.36 7.23 -22.41
N GLY A 99 0.20 6.63 -22.72
CA GLY A 99 -0.89 6.51 -21.76
C GLY A 99 -0.51 5.67 -20.54
N ALA A 100 0.17 4.54 -20.74
CA ALA A 100 0.61 3.65 -19.68
C ALA A 100 1.71 4.26 -18.76
N VAL A 101 2.47 5.22 -19.28
CA VAL A 101 3.47 5.98 -18.49
C VAL A 101 2.80 6.82 -17.41
N VAL A 102 1.56 7.29 -17.61
CA VAL A 102 0.86 8.14 -16.64
C VAL A 102 0.68 7.45 -15.28
N PRO A 103 0.04 6.26 -15.17
CA PRO A 103 -0.07 5.56 -13.89
C PRO A 103 1.31 5.18 -13.31
N LEU A 104 2.29 4.82 -14.16
CA LEU A 104 3.66 4.52 -13.73
C LEU A 104 4.32 5.74 -13.06
N ALA A 105 4.17 6.92 -13.66
CA ALA A 105 4.68 8.17 -13.11
C ALA A 105 3.97 8.54 -11.80
N ALA A 106 2.64 8.36 -11.73
CA ALA A 106 1.87 8.60 -10.52
C ALA A 106 2.36 7.72 -9.35
N VAL A 107 2.73 6.47 -9.63
CA VAL A 107 3.27 5.53 -8.65
C VAL A 107 4.66 5.94 -8.20
N LEU A 108 5.54 6.32 -9.12
CA LEU A 108 6.87 6.83 -8.77
C LEU A 108 6.77 8.07 -7.88
N VAL A 109 5.93 9.03 -8.23
CA VAL A 109 5.69 10.23 -7.41
C VAL A 109 5.15 9.84 -6.03
N THR A 110 4.18 8.93 -5.97
CA THR A 110 3.61 8.44 -4.71
C THR A 110 4.66 7.75 -3.83
N LEU A 111 5.58 6.97 -4.42
CA LEU A 111 6.65 6.31 -3.69
C LEU A 111 7.69 7.31 -3.18
N VAL A 112 8.10 8.29 -4.00
CA VAL A 112 9.02 9.35 -3.58
C VAL A 112 8.42 10.16 -2.44
N LEU A 113 7.16 10.58 -2.56
CA LEU A 113 6.46 11.28 -1.49
C LEU A 113 6.28 10.39 -0.25
N GLY A 114 5.96 9.11 -0.43
CA GLY A 114 5.78 8.16 0.67
C GLY A 114 7.07 7.84 1.44
N TRP A 115 8.24 8.18 0.90
CA TRP A 115 9.51 8.09 1.62
C TRP A 115 9.72 9.24 2.61
N TYR A 116 9.31 10.45 2.25
CA TYR A 116 9.60 11.66 3.03
C TYR A 116 8.38 12.22 3.78
N TYR A 117 7.18 12.03 3.23
CA TYR A 117 5.94 12.67 3.65
C TYR A 117 4.80 11.65 3.76
N GLU A 118 4.91 10.71 4.71
CA GLU A 118 3.94 9.62 4.90
C GLU A 118 2.50 10.10 5.11
N ARG A 119 2.30 11.13 5.96
CA ARG A 119 0.98 11.73 6.21
C ARG A 119 0.37 12.37 4.98
N PHE A 120 1.19 13.10 4.23
CA PHE A 120 0.75 13.74 3.01
C PHE A 120 0.38 12.69 1.96
N THR A 121 1.18 11.64 1.84
CA THR A 121 0.93 10.51 0.95
C THR A 121 -0.35 9.77 1.33
N ALA A 122 -0.58 9.52 2.62
CA ALA A 122 -1.83 8.94 3.12
C ALA A 122 -3.04 9.80 2.72
N ALA A 123 -2.97 11.12 2.92
CA ALA A 123 -4.03 12.05 2.55
C ALA A 123 -4.27 12.09 1.03
N LEU A 124 -3.20 12.11 0.23
CA LEU A 124 -3.30 12.08 -1.23
C LEU A 124 -3.94 10.78 -1.74
N LEU A 125 -3.55 9.63 -1.20
CA LEU A 125 -4.15 8.34 -1.55
C LEU A 125 -5.64 8.27 -1.19
N LEU A 126 -6.01 8.83 -0.03
CA LEU A 126 -7.41 8.96 0.36
C LEU A 126 -8.19 9.87 -0.59
N LEU A 127 -7.67 11.06 -0.88
CA LEU A 127 -8.29 12.02 -1.81
C LEU A 127 -8.42 11.44 -3.21
N ALA A 128 -7.40 10.74 -3.70
CA ALA A 128 -7.44 10.11 -5.00
C ALA A 128 -8.46 8.95 -5.03
N SER A 129 -8.63 8.21 -3.93
CA SER A 129 -9.72 7.21 -3.80
C SER A 129 -11.10 7.86 -3.90
N LEU A 130 -11.31 8.99 -3.21
CA LEU A 130 -12.55 9.76 -3.28
C LEU A 130 -12.80 10.33 -4.68
N ALA A 131 -11.74 10.78 -5.36
CA ALA A 131 -11.84 11.27 -6.74
C ALA A 131 -12.28 10.17 -7.70
N VAL A 132 -11.78 8.94 -7.56
CA VAL A 132 -12.22 7.78 -8.36
C VAL A 132 -13.69 7.46 -8.10
N ILE A 133 -14.15 7.53 -6.85
CA ILE A 133 -15.57 7.33 -6.51
C ILE A 133 -16.44 8.40 -7.17
N ALA A 134 -16.05 9.68 -7.03
CA ALA A 134 -16.77 10.78 -7.66
C ALA A 134 -16.80 10.63 -9.20
N TRP A 135 -15.69 10.23 -9.80
CA TRP A 135 -15.58 9.93 -11.22
C TRP A 135 -16.53 8.82 -11.64
N GLY A 136 -16.57 7.70 -10.90
CA GLY A 136 -17.48 6.60 -11.18
C GLY A 136 -18.96 6.97 -11.06
N ILE A 137 -19.31 7.87 -10.13
CA ILE A 137 -20.68 8.39 -10.01
C ILE A 137 -21.02 9.31 -11.19
N ILE A 138 -20.14 10.23 -11.56
CA ILE A 138 -20.37 11.18 -12.68
C ILE A 138 -20.58 10.42 -13.99
N TYR A 139 -19.74 9.42 -14.27
CA TYR A 139 -19.78 8.63 -15.50
C TYR A 139 -20.67 7.38 -15.40
N GLN A 140 -21.43 7.23 -14.31
CA GLN A 140 -22.40 6.16 -14.11
C GLN A 140 -21.82 4.76 -14.40
N PHE A 141 -20.71 4.43 -13.72
CA PHE A 141 -20.07 3.13 -13.89
C PHE A 141 -21.04 1.98 -13.67
N GLU A 142 -20.97 0.99 -14.57
CA GLU A 142 -21.70 -0.25 -14.42
C GLU A 142 -21.22 -1.03 -13.19
N ALA A 143 -22.07 -1.91 -12.65
CA ALA A 143 -21.75 -2.69 -11.45
C ALA A 143 -20.45 -3.50 -11.58
N GLY A 144 -20.15 -4.04 -12.77
CA GLY A 144 -18.90 -4.75 -13.03
C GLY A 144 -17.66 -3.85 -12.93
N VAL A 145 -17.75 -2.62 -13.48
CA VAL A 145 -16.68 -1.62 -13.40
C VAL A 145 -16.48 -1.18 -11.96
N TRP A 146 -17.56 -0.99 -11.19
CA TRP A 146 -17.46 -0.72 -9.74
C TRP A 146 -16.72 -1.82 -8.99
N GLY A 147 -16.97 -3.09 -9.31
CA GLY A 147 -16.24 -4.22 -8.73
C GLY A 147 -14.74 -4.11 -9.01
N ILE A 148 -14.36 -3.93 -10.27
CA ILE A 148 -12.95 -3.81 -10.68
C ILE A 148 -12.30 -2.58 -10.01
N MET A 149 -12.94 -1.42 -10.04
CA MET A 149 -12.41 -0.19 -9.43
C MET A 149 -12.25 -0.32 -7.92
N THR A 150 -13.20 -0.98 -7.25
CA THR A 150 -13.15 -1.17 -5.80
C THR A 150 -11.97 -2.06 -5.41
N PHE A 151 -11.78 -3.19 -6.08
CA PHE A 151 -10.73 -4.14 -5.72
C PHE A 151 -9.35 -3.76 -6.28
N ALA A 152 -9.27 -3.26 -7.51
CA ALA A 152 -7.99 -3.02 -8.16
C ALA A 152 -7.44 -1.60 -7.95
N LEU A 153 -8.24 -0.66 -7.46
CA LEU A 153 -7.82 0.74 -7.27
C LEU A 153 -8.16 1.29 -5.89
N ILE A 154 -9.45 1.43 -5.55
CA ILE A 154 -9.90 2.08 -4.32
C ILE A 154 -9.42 1.32 -3.07
N GLY A 155 -9.65 0.01 -3.00
CA GLY A 155 -9.27 -0.84 -1.86
C GLY A 155 -7.76 -0.80 -1.55
N PRO A 156 -6.88 -1.05 -2.53
CA PRO A 156 -5.44 -0.91 -2.37
C PRO A 156 -5.02 0.48 -1.91
N MET A 157 -5.58 1.54 -2.51
CA MET A 157 -5.25 2.92 -2.16
C MET A 157 -5.68 3.29 -0.74
N LEU A 158 -6.88 2.89 -0.32
CA LEU A 158 -7.37 3.09 1.05
C LEU A 158 -6.54 2.29 2.07
N THR A 159 -6.16 1.06 1.73
CA THR A 159 -5.32 0.22 2.59
C THR A 159 -3.92 0.82 2.73
N ALA A 160 -3.29 1.23 1.63
CA ALA A 160 -2.01 1.93 1.64
C ALA A 160 -2.10 3.25 2.41
N SER A 161 -3.18 4.02 2.23
CA SER A 161 -3.44 5.26 2.98
C SER A 161 -3.49 5.00 4.49
N ALA A 162 -4.25 3.99 4.92
CA ALA A 162 -4.34 3.61 6.32
C ALA A 162 -2.99 3.17 6.90
N LEU A 163 -2.21 2.37 6.17
CA LEU A 163 -0.88 1.91 6.59
C LEU A 163 0.12 3.06 6.72
N PHE A 164 0.15 4.00 5.76
CA PHE A 164 0.99 5.19 5.87
C PHE A 164 0.59 6.08 7.05
N TRP A 165 -0.72 6.18 7.33
CA TRP A 165 -1.21 6.94 8.48
C TRP A 165 -0.81 6.29 9.81
N LEU A 166 -0.96 4.98 9.93
CA LEU A 166 -0.59 4.20 11.11
C LEU A 166 0.92 4.27 11.37
N ALA A 167 1.74 4.02 10.35
CA ALA A 167 3.19 4.06 10.45
C ALA A 167 3.68 5.42 10.99
N ARG A 168 3.10 6.53 10.51
CA ARG A 168 3.47 7.86 11.01
C ARG A 168 3.02 8.11 12.44
N ARG A 169 1.82 7.65 12.82
CA ARG A 169 1.32 7.77 14.19
C ARG A 169 2.21 7.01 15.18
N GLU A 170 2.66 5.82 14.80
CA GLU A 170 3.58 5.02 15.61
C GLU A 170 4.96 5.68 15.73
N GLN A 171 5.49 6.25 14.65
CA GLN A 171 6.74 7.01 14.69
C GLN A 171 6.65 8.22 15.62
N GLU A 172 5.56 8.99 15.58
CA GLU A 172 5.38 10.15 16.48
C GLU A 172 5.26 9.74 17.95
N ALA A 173 4.59 8.61 18.23
CA ALA A 173 4.52 8.08 19.59
C ALA A 173 5.91 7.67 20.10
N TYR A 174 6.72 7.05 19.24
CA TYR A 174 8.10 6.67 19.54
C TYR A 174 9.01 7.90 19.75
N GLU A 175 8.95 8.89 18.86
CA GLU A 175 9.69 10.16 18.99
C GLU A 175 9.35 10.89 20.30
N ARG A 176 8.06 10.95 20.68
CA ARG A 176 7.65 11.54 21.96
C ARG A 176 8.20 10.75 23.15
N ALA A 177 8.08 9.42 23.13
CA ALA A 177 8.57 8.58 24.21
C ALA A 177 10.08 8.80 24.46
N TYR A 178 10.87 8.92 23.39
CA TYR A 178 12.31 9.23 23.49
C TYR A 178 12.59 10.66 23.97
N SER A 179 11.84 11.66 23.49
CA SER A 179 12.02 13.05 23.92
C SER A 179 11.75 13.27 25.42
N THR A 180 10.91 12.42 26.02
CA THR A 180 10.51 12.55 27.44
C THR A 180 11.47 11.82 28.39
N LYS A 181 12.29 10.88 27.89
CA LYS A 181 13.26 10.10 28.68
C LYS A 181 14.64 10.03 27.99
N PRO A 182 15.35 11.16 27.89
CA PRO A 182 16.63 11.23 27.18
C PRO A 182 17.72 10.33 27.80
N GLU A 183 17.64 10.03 29.10
CA GLU A 183 18.58 9.12 29.78
C GLU A 183 18.57 7.68 29.23
N LEU A 184 17.46 7.22 28.63
CA LEU A 184 17.43 5.90 28.00
C LEU A 184 18.21 5.89 26.68
N ALA A 185 18.29 7.02 25.96
CA ALA A 185 19.02 7.09 24.68
C ALA A 185 20.54 6.87 24.85
N PHE A 186 21.13 7.36 25.95
CA PHE A 186 22.56 7.20 26.24
C PHE A 186 22.92 5.78 26.72
N ALA A 187 22.03 5.12 27.46
CA ALA A 187 22.23 3.75 27.91
C ALA A 187 22.35 2.74 26.74
N PHE A 188 21.82 3.09 25.56
CA PHE A 188 21.87 2.27 24.35
C PHE A 188 23.07 2.58 23.45
N ALA A 189 23.50 3.84 23.33
CA ALA A 189 24.76 4.18 22.64
C ALA A 189 25.98 3.48 23.30
N ALA A 190 25.92 3.29 24.61
CA ALA A 190 26.92 2.53 25.37
C ALA A 190 26.81 1.00 25.17
N ARG A 191 25.68 0.47 24.70
CA ARG A 191 25.45 -0.97 24.53
C ARG A 191 25.71 -1.47 23.11
N SER A 192 25.54 -0.60 22.10
CA SER A 192 25.88 -0.91 20.69
C SER A 192 27.37 -0.86 20.39
N THR A 193 28.18 -0.25 21.25
CA THR A 193 29.65 -0.23 21.17
C THR A 193 30.31 -1.45 21.84
N LEU A 194 29.53 -2.30 22.52
CA LEU A 194 29.98 -3.50 23.23
C LEU A 194 29.52 -4.81 22.56
N ALA A 195 28.87 -4.74 21.40
CA ALA A 195 28.52 -5.88 20.54
C ALA A 195 29.29 -5.80 19.23
#